data_AF-A0A0S4L234-F1
#
_entry.id   AF-A0A0S4L234-F1
#
_cell.length_a   1.000
_cell.length_b   1.000
_cell.length_c   1.000
_cell.angle_alpha   90.00
_cell.angle_beta   90.00
_cell.angle_gamma   90.00
#
_symmetry.space_group_name_H-M   'P 1'
#
loop_
_entity.id
_entity.type
_entity.pdbx_description
1 polymer ?
#
loop_
_entity_poly.entity_id
_entity_poly.type
_entity_poly.pdbx_seq_one_letter_code
_entity_poly.pdbx_strand_id
1 'polypeptide(L)' 'MVLIYESDPMDDENSRGSFYHVCRGRIDRTPLNLPEPDRPYECQQCGIDLEAEDFFVALQKGSV' A
#
# COMPACT_ATOMS: atom_id res chain seq x y z
N MET A 1 -8.95 -0.07 7.73
CA MET A 1 -8.03 0.30 6.63
C MET A 1 -6.67 -0.29 6.98
N VAL A 2 -6.21 -1.28 6.24
CA VAL A 2 -4.98 -2.07 6.52
C VAL A 2 -3.84 -1.78 5.54
N LEU A 3 -4.05 -0.79 4.67
CA LEU A 3 -3.07 -0.30 3.70
C LEU A 3 -2.99 1.22 3.84
N ILE A 4 -1.77 1.74 3.78
CA ILE A 4 -1.44 3.16 3.81
C ILE A 4 -0.70 3.46 2.51
N TYR A 5 -1.06 4.57 1.87
CA TYR A 5 -0.31 5.12 0.77
C TYR A 5 0.38 6.39 1.25
N GLU A 6 1.69 6.47 1.11
CA GLU A 6 2.49 7.64 1.46
C GLU A 6 3.11 8.20 0.18
N SER A 7 2.61 9.36 -0.26
CA SER A 7 3.31 10.20 -1.23
C SER A 7 4.43 10.92 -0.48
N ASP A 8 5.68 10.72 -0.88
CA ASP A 8 6.78 11.49 -0.31
C ASP A 8 6.63 12.97 -0.73
N PRO A 9 6.55 13.92 0.21
CA PRO A 9 6.35 15.33 -0.09
C PRO A 9 7.65 16.06 -0.48
N MET A 10 8.80 15.37 -0.48
CA MET A 10 10.08 15.93 -0.89
C MET A 10 10.55 15.27 -2.20
N ASP A 11 10.46 16.06 -3.27
CA ASP A 11 11.17 15.90 -4.54
C ASP A 11 10.45 15.14 -5.67
N ASP A 12 10.20 15.95 -6.69
CA ASP A 12 10.06 15.64 -8.10
C ASP A 12 8.82 14.90 -8.61
N GLU A 13 8.37 15.43 -9.74
CA GLU A 13 7.20 15.17 -10.59
C GLU A 13 6.96 13.67 -10.98
N ASN A 14 7.72 12.73 -10.41
CA ASN A 14 7.72 11.31 -10.78
C ASN A 14 7.88 10.32 -9.59
N SER A 15 7.91 10.76 -8.32
CA SER A 15 7.94 9.82 -7.19
C SER A 15 6.59 9.09 -7.05
N ARG A 16 6.50 7.90 -7.64
CA ARG A 16 5.43 6.94 -7.38
C ARG A 16 5.46 6.64 -5.88
N GLY A 17 4.45 7.11 -5.14
CA GLY A 17 4.39 6.92 -3.68
C GLY A 17 4.49 5.46 -3.26
N SER A 18 4.84 5.24 -2.00
CA SER A 18 5.04 3.89 -1.45
C SER A 18 3.79 3.42 -0.72
N PHE A 19 3.45 2.14 -0.90
CA PHE A 19 2.39 1.49 -0.14
C PHE A 19 2.97 0.79 1.08
N TYR A 20 2.32 0.95 2.22
CA TYR A 20 2.70 0.34 3.48
C TYR A 20 1.52 -0.43 4.05
N HIS A 21 1.73 -1.69 4.41
CA HIS A 21 0.70 -2.50 5.02
C HIS A 21 0.71 -2.33 6.54
N VAL A 22 -0.46 -2.23 7.17
CA VAL A 22 -0.61 -2.18 8.62
C VAL A 22 -0.88 -3.59 9.15
N CYS A 23 0.18 -4.27 9.56
CA CYS A 23 0.11 -5.61 10.13
C CYS A 23 -0.12 -5.55 11.65
N ARG A 24 -1.25 -6.12 12.11
CA ARG A 24 -1.60 -6.23 13.54
C ARG A 24 -1.50 -4.90 14.32
N GLY A 25 -1.84 -3.77 13.67
CA GLY A 25 -1.77 -2.44 14.27
C GLY A 25 -0.39 -1.79 14.28
N ARG A 26 0.59 -2.38 13.59
CA ARG A 26 1.90 -1.77 13.30
C ARG A 26 2.04 -1.54 11.81
N ILE A 27 2.57 -0.39 11.43
CA ILE A 27 2.88 -0.09 10.03
C ILE A 27 4.14 -0.87 9.67
N ASP A 28 3.99 -1.78 8.72
CA ASP A 28 5.11 -2.45 8.09
C ASP A 28 5.74 -1.46 7.10
N ARG A 29 6.95 -0.99 7.43
CA ARG A 29 7.71 -0.03 6.61
C ARG A 29 8.36 -0.69 5.39
N THR A 30 7.93 -1.90 5.03
CA THR A 30 8.35 -2.53 3.78
C THR A 30 7.54 -1.91 2.66
N PRO A 31 8.18 -1.21 1.70
CA PRO A 31 7.47 -0.63 0.58
C PRO A 31 6.88 -1.75 -0.28
N LEU A 32 5.57 -1.73 -0.41
CA LEU A 32 4.81 -2.64 -1.26
C LEU A 32 4.65 -2.01 -2.63
N ASN A 33 4.83 -2.83 -3.65
CA ASN A 33 4.45 -2.48 -5.01
C ASN A 33 3.01 -2.88 -5.26
N LEU A 34 2.37 -2.18 -6.18
CA LEU A 34 1.02 -2.50 -6.64
C LEU A 34 1.03 -3.92 -7.24
N PRO A 35 0.30 -4.88 -6.64
CA PRO A 35 0.22 -6.22 -7.19
C PRO A 35 -0.45 -6.21 -8.57
N GLU A 36 -0.14 -7.22 -9.39
CA GLU A 36 -0.90 -7.47 -10.62
C GLU A 36 -2.36 -7.83 -10.26
N PRO A 37 -3.35 -7.46 -11.08
CA PRO A 37 -4.76 -7.76 -10.79
C PRO A 37 -5.06 -9.26 -10.64
N ASP A 38 -4.19 -10.13 -11.16
CA ASP A 38 -4.31 -11.59 -11.07
C ASP A 38 -3.53 -12.20 -9.88
N ARG A 39 -2.74 -11.39 -9.14
CA ARG A 39 -1.93 -11.84 -8.02
C ARG A 39 -2.06 -10.92 -6.80
N PRO A 40 -3.02 -11.15 -5.90
CA PRO A 40 -3.10 -10.39 -4.66
C PRO A 40 -1.83 -10.54 -3.82
N TYR A 41 -1.52 -9.50 -3.05
CA TYR A 41 -0.42 -9.54 -2.10
C TYR A 41 -0.90 -10.19 -0.80
N GLU A 42 -0.45 -11.41 -0.52
CA GLU A 42 -0.74 -12.10 0.75
C GLU A 42 0.30 -11.72 1.80
N CYS A 43 -0.13 -11.08 2.88
CA CYS A 43 0.75 -10.81 4.01
C CYS A 43 0.91 -12.06 4.89
N GLN A 44 2.08 -12.68 4.85
CA GLN A 44 2.41 -13.88 5.66
C GLN A 44 2.31 -13.67 7.19
N GLN A 45 2.30 -12.43 7.69
CA GLN A 45 2.23 -12.17 9.14
C GLN A 45 0.79 -12.13 9.70
N CYS A 46 -0.12 -11.50 8.96
CA CYS A 46 -1.52 -11.35 9.37
C CYS A 46 -2.47 -12.26 8.59
N GLY A 47 -2.01 -12.86 7.48
CA GLY A 47 -2.78 -13.75 6.63
C GLY A 47 -3.89 -13.03 5.86
N ILE A 48 -3.67 -11.76 5.50
CA ILE A 48 -4.63 -11.01 4.68
C ILE A 48 -4.17 -11.01 3.23
N ASP A 49 -5.14 -11.09 2.34
CA ASP A 49 -4.96 -10.86 0.91
C ASP A 49 -5.28 -9.39 0.61
N LEU A 50 -4.29 -8.67 0.10
CA LEU A 50 -4.45 -7.31 -0.39
C LEU A 50 -4.60 -7.37 -1.91
N GLU A 51 -5.82 -7.18 -2.38
CA GLU A 51 -6.13 -7.14 -3.81
C GLU A 51 -5.68 -5.82 -4.40
N ALA A 52 -5.45 -5.76 -5.73
CA ALA A 52 -5.09 -4.51 -6.40
C ALA A 52 -6.10 -3.39 -6.10
N GLU A 53 -7.38 -3.74 -5.94
CA GLU A 53 -8.46 -2.82 -5.58
C GLU A 53 -8.22 -2.11 -4.23
N ASP A 54 -7.69 -2.80 -3.21
CA ASP A 54 -7.30 -2.17 -1.93
C ASP A 54 -6.20 -1.11 -2.11
N PHE A 55 -5.24 -1.37 -3.00
CA PHE A 55 -4.19 -0.40 -3.33
C PHE A 55 -4.76 0.83 -4.04
N PHE A 56 -5.69 0.64 -4.98
CA PHE A 56 -6.38 1.76 -5.64
C PHE A 56 -7.21 2.58 -4.65
N VAL A 57 -7.92 1.93 -3.73
CA VAL A 57 -8.71 2.62 -2.68
C VAL A 57 -7.80 3.40 -1.74
N ALA A 58 -6.64 2.84 -1.34
CA ALA A 58 -5.67 3.54 -0.51
C ALA A 58 -5.03 4.73 -1.24
N LEU A 59 -4.69 4.58 -2.53
CA LEU A 59 -4.20 5.67 -3.38
C LEU A 59 -5.22 6.80 -3.50
N GLN A 60 -6.49 6.47 -3.73
CA GLN A 60 -7.58 7.44 -3.82
C GLN A 60 -7.84 8.14 -2.48
N LYS A 61 -7.68 7.44 -1.35
CA LYS A 61 -7.83 8.03 -0.01
C LYS A 61 -6.61 8.82 0.48
N GLY A 62 -5.40 8.48 0.05
CA GLY A 62 -4.17 9.18 0.41
C GLY A 62 -3.97 10.52 -0.30
N SER A 63 -4.93 10.95 -1.12
CA SER A 63 -4.93 12.24 -1.83
C SER A 63 -5.68 13.35 -1.07
N VAL A 64 -5.60 13.39 0.27
CA VAL A 64 -6.23 14.44 1.11
C VAL A 64 -5.21 15.24 1.91
#